data_AF-A0A9D6R339-F1
#
_entry.id   AF-A0A9D6R339-F1
#
_cell.length_a   1.000
_cell.length_b   1.000
_cell.length_c   1.000
_cell.angle_alpha   90.00
_cell.angle_beta   90.00
_cell.angle_gamma   90.00
#
_symmetry.space_group_name_H-M   'P 1'
#
loop_
_entity.id
_entity.type
_entity.pdbx_description
1 polymer ?
#
loop_
_entity_poly.entity_id
_entity_poly.type
_entity_poly.pdbx_seq_one_letter_code
_entity_poly.pdbx_strand_id
1 'polypeptide(L)'
;MPVLLLLTLGIIEFGRVLAVYSMVSAATREATRYGAAVGTNPSGTPYYLDCAGMRLAGKKAVAPLLTLPDSAFTFSWDDGAIAISGAACDDASSANQNRVVSGDRLLVTVATTYQPLVPLAPIPPLPMTFKSTRTIIKNISSFPQCNDGLDNDADGLIDYPADPGCSSANDNTESVPGAPTVCYTLLTNVSPGGAGSLVPSPLPNCVNDYNDGTTVTLTATANTGYTFSNWSGGASGSTNPTSVTITANTNVVANFTPNCYTLTTNVSPGGSGSVDPSPPQNCPGGWKYGTVVTLTATAGGGYVFTNWSGDVSGGTNPVDVTVDTNKNVTANFIYVGCYTLTTSVSPGGGGSVTPSPASNCAGGKYTGGTVVTLTAWPSVGYGFSSWSGDASGSANPTTITVATDKSVTANFVASCYSLTVTINPAGWGAVSQNPTPNCGGLYGAGSIVSLTASPTAGHFFGSWSGDVSGSSNPASVTMNTNRFVTANFTGQFHVSSITMT
;
A
#
# COMPACT_ATOMS: atom_id res chain seq x y z
N MET A 1 17.27 -7.27 20.54
CA MET A 1 16.00 -7.06 19.82
C MET A 1 16.16 -7.51 18.37
N PRO A 2 15.21 -8.22 17.77
CA PRO A 2 15.29 -8.56 16.34
C PRO A 2 15.27 -7.28 15.50
N VAL A 3 16.12 -7.19 14.48
CA VAL A 3 16.33 -5.99 13.62
C VAL A 3 15.01 -5.45 13.04
N LEU A 4 14.07 -6.34 12.74
CA LEU A 4 12.73 -5.99 12.28
C LEU A 4 11.97 -5.10 13.28
N LEU A 5 12.09 -5.38 14.57
CA LEU A 5 11.43 -4.62 15.64
C LEU A 5 12.06 -3.22 15.82
N LEU A 6 13.36 -3.08 15.56
CA LEU A 6 14.04 -1.77 15.55
C LEU A 6 13.61 -0.92 14.36
N LEU A 7 13.45 -1.53 13.19
CA LEU A 7 12.98 -0.86 11.97
C LEU A 7 11.54 -0.38 12.11
N THR A 8 10.64 -1.24 12.61
CA THR A 8 9.23 -0.85 12.80
C THR A 8 9.08 0.25 13.84
N LEU A 9 9.81 0.17 14.96
CA LEU A 9 9.82 1.23 15.97
C LEU A 9 10.42 2.54 15.43
N GLY A 10 11.47 2.48 14.61
CA GLY A 10 12.05 3.66 13.96
C GLY A 10 11.06 4.40 13.04
N ILE A 11 10.28 3.66 12.24
CA ILE A 11 9.25 4.23 11.36
C ILE A 11 8.13 4.89 12.19
N ILE A 12 7.69 4.24 13.27
CA ILE A 12 6.66 4.77 14.17
C ILE A 12 7.14 6.06 14.86
N GLU A 13 8.37 6.09 15.36
CA GLU A 13 8.95 7.27 16.01
C GLU A 13 9.10 8.44 15.01
N PHE A 14 9.55 8.18 13.78
CA PHE A 14 9.64 9.21 12.75
C PHE A 14 8.26 9.80 12.39
N GLY A 15 7.26 8.94 12.22
CA GLY A 15 5.88 9.39 11.96
C GLY A 15 5.32 10.24 13.11
N ARG A 16 5.60 9.87 14.36
CA ARG A 16 5.19 10.65 15.55
C ARG A 16 5.90 11.99 15.64
N VAL A 17 7.20 12.06 15.34
CA VAL A 17 7.92 13.36 15.27
C VAL A 17 7.25 14.29 14.27
N LEU A 18 6.96 13.80 13.05
CA LEU A 18 6.31 14.61 12.01
C LEU A 18 4.89 15.05 12.41
N ALA A 19 4.14 14.18 13.08
CA ALA A 19 2.80 14.51 13.59
C ALA A 19 2.86 15.58 14.69
N VAL A 20 3.80 15.48 15.65
CA VAL A 20 3.95 16.51 16.68
C VAL A 20 4.43 17.82 16.07
N TYR A 21 5.33 17.78 15.08
CA TYR A 21 5.78 18.96 14.33
C TYR A 21 4.62 19.70 13.67
N SER A 22 3.74 18.98 12.95
CA SER A 22 2.58 19.60 12.28
C SER A 22 1.55 20.14 13.28
N MET A 23 1.30 19.42 14.37
CA MET A 23 0.39 19.84 15.43
C MET A 23 0.86 21.10 16.14
N VAL A 24 2.14 21.22 16.51
CA VAL A 24 2.66 22.42 17.19
C VAL A 24 2.61 23.64 16.26
N SER A 25 2.87 23.45 14.96
CA SER A 25 2.68 24.49 13.95
C SER A 25 1.22 24.97 13.88
N ALA A 26 0.26 24.03 13.86
CA ALA A 26 -1.17 24.36 13.87
C ALA A 26 -1.60 25.09 15.16
N ALA A 27 -1.16 24.62 16.33
CA ALA A 27 -1.40 25.28 17.62
C ALA A 27 -0.88 26.73 17.63
N THR A 28 0.32 26.95 17.08
CA THR A 28 0.93 28.29 17.01
C THR A 28 0.09 29.21 16.12
N ARG A 29 -0.33 28.74 14.94
CA ARG A 29 -1.17 29.50 14.01
C ARG A 29 -2.53 29.85 14.60
N GLU A 30 -3.16 28.90 15.28
CA GLU A 30 -4.49 29.09 15.85
C GLU A 30 -4.48 30.05 17.02
N ALA A 31 -3.50 29.94 17.93
CA ALA A 31 -3.29 30.91 18.99
C ALA A 31 -3.02 32.33 18.44
N THR A 32 -2.24 32.43 17.36
CA THR A 32 -1.98 33.73 16.69
C THR A 32 -3.24 34.29 16.04
N ARG A 33 -4.07 33.42 15.42
CA ARG A 33 -5.32 33.82 14.77
C ARG A 33 -6.32 34.34 15.79
N TYR A 34 -6.46 33.67 16.92
CA TYR A 34 -7.30 34.12 18.03
C TYR A 34 -6.86 35.49 18.53
N GLY A 35 -5.56 35.65 18.87
CA GLY A 35 -5.07 36.91 19.43
C GLY A 35 -5.09 38.10 18.46
N ALA A 36 -5.02 37.86 17.15
CA ALA A 36 -5.14 38.93 16.15
C ALA A 36 -6.59 39.25 15.76
N ALA A 37 -7.59 38.60 16.37
CA ALA A 37 -8.99 38.90 16.12
C ALA A 37 -9.35 40.31 16.63
N VAL A 38 -10.23 40.99 15.90
CA VAL A 38 -10.75 42.31 16.29
C VAL A 38 -11.86 42.13 17.32
N GLY A 39 -11.92 43.03 18.30
CA GLY A 39 -12.94 43.04 19.35
C GLY A 39 -12.47 42.46 20.68
N THR A 40 -13.43 42.08 21.52
CA THR A 40 -13.20 41.58 22.87
C THR A 40 -13.81 40.20 23.07
N ASN A 41 -13.26 39.44 23.99
CA ASN A 41 -13.86 38.21 24.49
C ASN A 41 -15.13 38.51 25.32
N PRO A 42 -15.93 37.51 25.71
CA PRO A 42 -17.15 37.73 26.52
C PRO A 42 -16.93 38.44 27.87
N SER A 43 -15.69 38.46 28.37
CA SER A 43 -15.30 39.16 29.60
C SER A 43 -14.84 40.61 29.34
N GLY A 44 -14.96 41.10 28.11
CA GLY A 44 -14.57 42.45 27.71
C GLY A 44 -13.07 42.66 27.53
N THR A 45 -12.26 41.58 27.56
CA THR A 45 -10.81 41.67 27.33
C THR A 45 -10.53 41.64 25.83
N PRO A 46 -9.76 42.57 25.26
CA PRO A 46 -9.38 42.53 23.85
C PRO A 46 -8.66 41.22 23.51
N TYR A 47 -8.97 40.61 22.37
CA TYR A 47 -8.42 39.29 22.01
C TYR A 47 -6.88 39.25 21.99
N TYR A 48 -6.26 40.36 21.58
CA TYR A 48 -4.79 40.48 21.58
C TYR A 48 -4.17 40.51 22.97
N LEU A 49 -4.96 40.61 24.04
CA LEU A 49 -4.53 40.56 25.44
C LEU A 49 -5.09 39.35 26.19
N ASP A 50 -5.94 38.54 25.55
CA ASP A 50 -6.51 37.34 26.16
C ASP A 50 -5.56 36.15 26.02
N CYS A 51 -4.52 36.11 26.87
CA CYS A 51 -3.51 35.05 26.83
C CYS A 51 -4.14 33.68 27.14
N ALA A 52 -5.04 33.61 28.11
CA ALA A 52 -5.81 32.39 28.40
C ALA A 52 -6.59 31.88 27.18
N GLY A 53 -7.29 32.76 26.47
CA GLY A 53 -8.02 32.44 25.23
C GLY A 53 -7.09 31.99 24.11
N MET A 54 -5.95 32.66 23.91
CA MET A 54 -4.92 32.26 22.95
C MET A 54 -4.36 30.87 23.25
N ARG A 55 -4.04 30.56 24.52
CA ARG A 55 -3.59 29.23 24.95
C ARG A 55 -4.67 28.18 24.70
N LEU A 56 -5.93 28.47 25.04
CA LEU A 56 -7.04 27.55 24.85
C LEU A 56 -7.28 27.25 23.36
N ALA A 57 -7.22 28.27 22.49
CA ALA A 57 -7.34 28.11 21.05
C ALA A 57 -6.23 27.21 20.48
N GLY A 58 -4.98 27.46 20.88
CA GLY A 58 -3.84 26.62 20.48
C GLY A 58 -3.94 25.17 21.00
N LYS A 59 -4.36 24.97 22.26
CA LYS A 59 -4.58 23.64 22.85
C LYS A 59 -5.72 22.87 22.15
N LYS A 60 -6.83 23.54 21.83
CA LYS A 60 -7.97 22.92 21.11
C LYS A 60 -7.58 22.44 19.72
N ALA A 61 -6.67 23.14 19.03
CA ALA A 61 -6.23 22.77 17.68
C ALA A 61 -5.47 21.43 17.62
N VAL A 62 -4.97 20.93 18.75
CA VAL A 62 -4.15 19.71 18.82
C VAL A 62 -4.73 18.62 19.71
N ALA A 63 -5.82 18.91 20.43
CA ALA A 63 -6.55 17.93 21.23
C ALA A 63 -7.36 16.97 20.32
N PRO A 64 -7.52 15.68 20.68
CA PRO A 64 -6.99 15.01 21.88
C PRO A 64 -5.58 14.42 21.69
N LEU A 65 -4.97 14.57 20.52
CA LEU A 65 -3.77 13.82 20.10
C LEU A 65 -2.48 14.33 20.76
N LEU A 66 -2.41 15.61 21.12
CA LEU A 66 -1.27 16.21 21.81
C LEU A 66 -1.77 17.14 22.91
N THR A 67 -1.23 16.98 24.12
CA THR A 67 -1.50 17.88 25.25
C THR A 67 -0.33 18.83 25.44
N LEU A 68 -0.58 20.12 25.30
CA LEU A 68 0.43 21.18 25.53
C LEU A 68 0.18 21.85 26.88
N PRO A 69 1.20 22.01 27.75
CA PRO A 69 1.07 22.79 28.98
C PRO A 69 0.94 24.29 28.68
N ASP A 70 0.43 25.09 29.62
CA ASP A 70 0.38 26.56 29.45
C ASP A 70 1.77 27.17 29.26
N SER A 71 2.78 26.59 29.88
CA SER A 71 4.20 26.99 29.74
C SER A 71 4.75 26.76 28.33
N ALA A 72 4.06 26.00 27.47
CA ALA A 72 4.48 25.82 26.08
C ALA A 72 4.24 27.07 25.24
N PHE A 73 3.39 28.00 25.70
CA PHE A 73 2.99 29.18 24.94
C PHE A 73 3.68 30.42 25.49
N THR A 74 4.34 31.14 24.59
CA THR A 74 4.92 32.46 24.87
C THR A 74 4.38 33.45 23.86
N PHE A 75 3.96 34.61 24.35
CA PHE A 75 3.33 35.66 23.56
C PHE A 75 4.08 36.95 23.79
N SER A 76 4.31 37.68 22.70
CA SER A 76 5.00 38.96 22.70
C SER A 76 4.47 39.85 21.59
N TRP A 77 4.82 41.14 21.64
CA TRP A 77 4.43 42.12 20.65
C TRP A 77 5.65 42.86 20.13
N ASP A 78 5.67 43.15 18.83
CA ASP A 78 6.72 43.93 18.17
C ASP A 78 6.13 44.90 17.15
N ASP A 79 6.87 45.96 16.85
CA ASP A 79 6.49 47.04 15.92
C ASP A 79 7.03 46.82 14.49
N GLY A 80 7.58 45.64 14.20
CA GLY A 80 8.30 45.38 12.94
C GLY A 80 9.82 45.50 13.02
N ALA A 81 10.38 46.24 13.97
CA ALA A 81 11.82 46.55 14.03
C ALA A 81 12.51 46.01 15.31
N ILE A 82 11.83 45.99 16.47
CA ILE A 82 12.40 45.52 17.75
C ILE A 82 11.30 44.85 18.59
N ALA A 83 11.62 43.74 19.28
CA ALA A 83 10.73 43.16 20.29
C ALA A 83 10.50 44.19 21.41
N ILE A 84 9.24 44.52 21.71
CA ILE A 84 8.92 45.46 22.80
C ILE A 84 9.42 44.83 24.10
N SER A 85 10.51 45.35 24.66
CA SER A 85 11.17 44.71 25.81
C SER A 85 10.23 44.65 27.02
N GLY A 86 10.03 43.45 27.55
CA GLY A 86 9.24 43.21 28.77
C GLY A 86 7.75 42.91 28.57
N ALA A 87 7.26 42.84 27.33
CA ALA A 87 5.85 42.51 27.06
C ALA A 87 5.66 40.99 26.92
N ALA A 88 5.86 40.25 28.02
CA ALA A 88 5.30 38.90 28.13
C ALA A 88 3.79 39.06 28.46
N CYS A 89 2.94 38.26 27.82
CA CYS A 89 1.51 38.31 28.08
C CYS A 89 1.21 37.74 29.47
N ASP A 90 0.99 38.65 30.43
CA ASP A 90 0.46 38.35 31.75
C ASP A 90 -1.04 38.65 31.75
N ASP A 91 -1.86 37.64 32.09
CA ASP A 91 -3.32 37.70 32.15
C ASP A 91 -3.87 38.73 33.19
N ALA A 92 -3.01 39.59 33.76
CA ALA A 92 -3.32 40.46 34.88
C ALA A 92 -2.70 41.88 34.85
N SER A 93 -1.98 42.31 33.79
CA SER A 93 -1.39 43.66 33.79
C SER A 93 -2.02 44.62 32.76
N SER A 94 -2.65 45.67 33.27
CA SER A 94 -3.11 46.86 32.53
C SER A 94 -1.97 47.65 31.85
N ALA A 95 -0.71 47.22 32.02
CA ALA A 95 0.47 47.85 31.43
C ALA A 95 0.60 47.63 29.90
N ASN A 96 0.00 46.56 29.36
CA ASN A 96 0.10 46.23 27.92
C ASN A 96 -0.97 46.92 27.06
N GLN A 97 -2.09 47.40 27.64
CA GLN A 97 -3.18 48.07 26.88
C GLN A 97 -2.73 49.38 26.23
N ASN A 98 -1.83 50.13 26.87
CA ASN A 98 -1.33 51.42 26.36
C ASN A 98 -0.05 51.31 25.52
N ARG A 99 0.56 50.11 25.43
CA ARG A 99 1.82 49.89 24.72
C ARG A 99 1.62 49.34 23.31
N VAL A 100 0.70 48.40 23.15
CA VAL A 100 0.37 47.84 21.83
C VAL A 100 -0.43 48.90 21.07
N VAL A 101 -0.16 49.15 19.80
CA VAL A 101 -0.95 50.04 18.93
C VAL A 101 -1.48 49.27 17.71
N SER A 102 -2.42 49.86 16.97
CA SER A 102 -2.88 49.27 15.71
C SER A 102 -1.71 49.26 14.72
N GLY A 103 -1.44 48.13 14.09
CA GLY A 103 -0.27 47.92 13.23
C GLY A 103 0.86 47.11 13.88
N ASP A 104 0.88 46.99 15.21
CA ASP A 104 1.82 46.09 15.90
C ASP A 104 1.54 44.63 15.56
N ARG A 105 2.55 43.78 15.68
CA ARG A 105 2.44 42.34 15.43
C ARG A 105 2.40 41.57 16.73
N LEU A 106 1.39 40.72 16.88
CA LEU A 106 1.38 39.64 17.86
C LEU A 106 2.32 38.54 17.39
N LEU A 107 3.37 38.26 18.15
CA LEU A 107 4.26 37.12 17.98
C LEU A 107 3.91 36.03 18.99
N VAL A 108 3.44 34.89 18.49
CA VAL A 108 3.19 33.68 19.27
C VAL A 108 4.30 32.68 19.01
N THR A 109 4.91 32.19 20.08
CA THR A 109 5.88 31.10 20.04
C THR A 109 5.37 29.92 20.86
N VAL A 110 5.24 28.75 20.23
CA VAL A 110 4.90 27.50 20.91
C VAL A 110 6.10 26.57 20.91
N ALA A 111 6.53 26.16 22.10
CA ALA A 111 7.66 25.27 22.30
C ALA A 111 7.23 23.99 23.03
N THR A 112 7.67 22.85 22.52
CA THR A 112 7.51 21.55 23.19
C THR A 112 8.75 20.70 22.96
N THR A 113 8.86 19.59 23.68
CA THR A 113 9.97 18.64 23.52
C THR A 113 9.40 17.28 23.18
N TYR A 114 9.80 16.72 22.04
CA TYR A 114 9.42 15.36 21.67
C TYR A 114 10.16 14.35 22.54
N GLN A 115 9.42 13.43 23.17
CA GLN A 115 9.96 12.29 23.88
C GLN A 115 9.65 10.99 23.13
N PRO A 116 10.67 10.21 22.73
CA PRO A 116 10.47 8.89 22.14
C PRO A 116 9.72 7.96 23.10
N LEU A 117 8.85 7.08 22.59
CA LEU A 117 8.15 6.08 23.42
C LEU A 117 9.07 4.98 23.89
N VAL A 118 10.12 4.69 23.12
CA VAL A 118 11.03 3.58 23.42
C VAL A 118 12.48 4.09 23.51
N PRO A 119 13.16 3.95 24.65
CA PRO A 119 14.55 4.36 24.83
C PRO A 119 15.53 3.33 24.24
N LEU A 120 15.24 2.81 23.04
CA LEU A 120 16.07 1.78 22.38
C LEU A 120 17.37 2.34 21.79
N ALA A 121 17.41 3.65 21.57
CA ALA A 121 18.60 4.43 21.28
C ALA A 121 18.47 5.75 22.05
N PRO A 122 19.56 6.32 22.60
CA PRO A 122 19.52 7.60 23.30
C PRO A 122 19.37 8.72 22.28
N ILE A 123 18.21 8.80 21.62
CA ILE A 123 17.82 9.99 20.88
C ILE A 123 17.52 11.03 21.96
N PRO A 124 18.32 12.11 22.07
CA PRO A 124 18.05 13.15 23.04
C PRO A 124 16.67 13.74 22.75
N PRO A 125 15.92 14.16 23.79
CA PRO A 125 14.64 14.85 23.58
C PRO A 125 14.80 15.97 22.57
N LEU A 126 13.95 15.99 21.54
CA LEU A 126 14.07 16.95 20.44
C LEU A 126 13.22 18.18 20.75
N PRO A 127 13.82 19.37 21.01
CA PRO A 127 13.06 20.58 21.19
C PRO A 127 12.47 21.02 19.85
N MET A 128 11.17 21.32 19.84
CA MET A 128 10.46 21.87 18.70
C MET A 128 9.90 23.22 19.10
N THR A 129 10.20 24.25 18.33
CA THR A 129 9.74 25.62 18.58
C THR A 129 9.25 26.23 17.29
N PHE A 130 8.02 26.72 17.32
CA PHE A 130 7.39 27.38 16.18
C PHE A 130 7.00 28.80 16.54
N LYS A 131 7.16 29.70 15.57
CA LYS A 131 6.82 31.10 15.70
C LYS A 131 5.83 31.49 14.62
N SER A 132 4.82 32.27 14.98
CA SER A 132 3.85 32.82 14.05
C SER A 132 3.52 34.25 14.46
N THR A 133 3.38 35.13 13.48
CA THR A 133 3.10 36.54 13.69
C THR A 133 1.84 36.98 12.95
N ARG A 134 1.02 37.83 13.55
CA ARG A 134 -0.07 38.55 12.84
C ARG A 134 -0.20 39.97 13.35
N THR A 135 -0.53 40.88 12.44
CA THR A 135 -0.80 42.29 12.75
C THR A 135 -2.11 42.42 13.55
N ILE A 136 -2.08 43.26 14.58
CA ILE A 136 -3.21 43.61 15.44
C ILE A 136 -3.87 44.87 14.88
N ILE A 137 -5.19 44.85 14.85
CA ILE A 137 -6.02 46.01 14.50
C ILE A 137 -6.92 46.30 15.70
N LYS A 138 -6.69 47.44 16.37
CA LYS A 138 -7.43 47.78 17.61
C LYS A 138 -8.83 48.28 17.35
N ASN A 139 -8.97 49.18 16.39
CA ASN A 139 -10.22 49.77 15.94
C ASN A 139 -10.09 50.10 14.46
N ILE A 140 -11.13 49.82 13.69
CA ILE A 140 -11.39 50.53 12.44
C ILE A 140 -12.25 51.70 12.88
N SER A 141 -11.74 52.94 12.83
CA SER A 141 -12.61 54.09 13.04
C SER A 141 -13.48 54.25 11.80
N SER A 142 -14.53 53.45 11.69
CA SER A 142 -15.65 53.80 10.84
C SER A 142 -16.41 54.87 11.61
N PHE A 143 -16.37 56.11 11.13
CA PHE A 143 -17.49 56.99 11.42
C PHE A 143 -18.76 56.27 10.94
N PRO A 144 -19.90 56.42 11.63
CA PRO A 144 -21.18 55.93 11.11
C PRO A 144 -21.34 56.50 9.69
N GLN A 145 -21.80 55.69 8.73
CA GLN A 145 -21.83 56.06 7.29
C GLN A 145 -22.32 57.50 7.12
N CYS A 146 -23.44 57.83 7.75
CA CYS A 146 -24.08 59.14 7.78
C CYS A 146 -23.32 60.33 8.42
N ASN A 147 -22.05 60.16 8.79
CA ASN A 147 -21.15 61.20 9.23
C ASN A 147 -19.67 60.84 8.93
N ASP A 148 -19.42 60.07 7.88
CA ASP A 148 -18.08 59.63 7.48
C ASP A 148 -17.52 60.40 6.26
N GLY A 149 -18.34 61.25 5.63
CA GLY A 149 -17.94 62.09 4.50
C GLY A 149 -17.86 61.36 3.16
N LEU A 150 -18.36 60.12 3.08
CA LEU A 150 -18.38 59.30 1.89
C LEU A 150 -19.84 58.96 1.54
N ASP A 151 -20.19 59.05 0.25
CA ASP A 151 -21.45 58.52 -0.28
C ASP A 151 -21.36 56.98 -0.36
N ASN A 152 -21.79 56.32 0.72
CA ASN A 152 -21.68 54.89 0.97
C ASN A 152 -22.68 54.07 0.15
N ASP A 153 -23.80 54.65 -0.29
CA ASP A 153 -24.82 53.99 -1.14
C ASP A 153 -24.82 54.44 -2.62
N ALA A 154 -23.94 55.39 -2.95
CA ALA A 154 -23.66 55.94 -4.27
C ALA A 154 -24.85 56.67 -4.93
N ASP A 155 -25.78 57.23 -4.15
CA ASP A 155 -26.95 57.94 -4.66
C ASP A 155 -26.70 59.43 -4.96
N GLY A 156 -25.49 59.93 -4.65
CA GLY A 156 -25.06 61.31 -4.86
C GLY A 156 -25.27 62.22 -3.65
N LEU A 157 -25.76 61.68 -2.53
CA LEU A 157 -25.92 62.33 -1.24
C LEU A 157 -24.90 61.69 -0.28
N ILE A 158 -24.33 62.47 0.64
CA ILE A 158 -23.07 62.07 1.32
C ILE A 158 -23.28 61.75 2.80
N ASP A 159 -24.08 62.52 3.53
CA ASP A 159 -24.22 62.40 4.98
C ASP A 159 -25.51 63.05 5.46
N TYR A 160 -25.90 62.77 6.70
CA TYR A 160 -26.95 63.53 7.39
C TYR A 160 -26.57 65.02 7.49
N PRO A 161 -27.50 65.98 7.26
CA PRO A 161 -28.94 65.81 6.97
C PRO A 161 -29.28 65.85 5.47
N ALA A 162 -28.27 65.87 4.59
CA ALA A 162 -28.47 65.97 3.15
C ALA A 162 -28.92 64.64 2.54
N ASP A 163 -28.56 63.54 3.20
CA ASP A 163 -28.87 62.17 2.82
C ASP A 163 -30.20 61.66 3.45
N PRO A 164 -31.21 61.30 2.64
CA PRO A 164 -32.51 60.75 3.07
C PRO A 164 -32.46 59.33 3.62
N GLY A 165 -31.41 58.55 3.32
CA GLY A 165 -31.20 57.23 3.90
C GLY A 165 -30.60 57.29 5.30
N CYS A 166 -30.09 58.45 5.72
CA CYS A 166 -29.64 58.71 7.08
C CYS A 166 -30.74 59.19 8.03
N SER A 167 -31.06 58.39 9.05
CA SER A 167 -31.99 58.82 10.10
C SER A 167 -31.36 59.79 11.12
N SER A 168 -30.02 59.77 11.26
CA SER A 168 -29.25 60.71 12.11
C SER A 168 -27.74 60.69 11.76
N ALA A 169 -26.95 61.66 12.23
CA ALA A 169 -25.49 61.66 12.08
C ALA A 169 -24.74 60.53 12.83
N ASN A 170 -25.45 59.75 13.65
CA ASN A 170 -24.91 58.55 14.29
C ASN A 170 -25.45 57.26 13.65
N ASP A 171 -26.26 57.39 12.59
CA ASP A 171 -26.79 56.26 11.85
C ASP A 171 -25.69 55.61 11.01
N ASN A 172 -25.70 54.29 10.95
CA ASN A 172 -24.67 53.51 10.28
C ASN A 172 -25.12 52.99 8.91
N THR A 173 -26.23 53.52 8.39
CA THR A 173 -26.71 53.23 7.04
C THR A 173 -27.17 54.50 6.35
N GLU A 174 -26.59 54.78 5.18
CA GLU A 174 -27.05 55.80 4.22
C GLU A 174 -28.15 55.24 3.31
N SER A 175 -28.62 54.01 3.55
CA SER A 175 -29.61 53.38 2.68
C SER A 175 -31.02 53.52 3.24
N VAL A 176 -31.95 54.01 2.42
CA VAL A 176 -33.37 54.07 2.77
C VAL A 176 -33.90 52.64 3.06
N PRO A 177 -34.45 52.36 4.26
CA PRO A 177 -34.98 51.03 4.56
C PRO A 177 -36.20 50.72 3.68
N GLY A 178 -35.97 50.01 2.57
CA GLY A 178 -37.05 49.68 1.63
C GLY A 178 -36.66 49.31 0.19
N ALA A 179 -35.41 49.48 -0.24
CA ALA A 179 -34.95 48.85 -1.48
C ALA A 179 -34.52 47.40 -1.16
N PRO A 180 -35.13 46.36 -1.75
CA PRO A 180 -34.62 45.02 -1.59
C PRO A 180 -33.28 44.92 -2.32
N THR A 181 -32.17 45.10 -1.60
CA THR A 181 -30.86 44.66 -2.07
C THR A 181 -30.89 43.15 -2.15
N VAL A 182 -31.12 42.63 -3.35
CA VAL A 182 -31.10 41.20 -3.60
C VAL A 182 -29.63 40.78 -3.63
N CYS A 183 -29.24 39.96 -2.66
CA CYS A 183 -27.91 39.40 -2.58
C CYS A 183 -27.89 37.97 -3.08
N TYR A 184 -26.79 37.60 -3.73
CA TYR A 184 -26.59 36.28 -4.29
C TYR A 184 -25.24 35.72 -3.87
N THR A 185 -25.27 34.42 -3.57
CA THR A 185 -24.08 33.64 -3.21
C THR A 185 -23.21 33.38 -4.44
N LEU A 186 -21.89 33.50 -4.27
CA LEU A 186 -20.91 32.99 -5.23
C LEU A 186 -20.11 31.86 -4.58
N LEU A 187 -20.38 30.63 -5.00
CA LEU A 187 -19.60 29.47 -4.60
C LEU A 187 -18.45 29.25 -5.58
N THR A 188 -17.23 29.15 -5.08
CA THR A 188 -16.04 28.89 -5.91
C THR A 188 -15.45 27.52 -5.59
N ASN A 189 -15.26 26.69 -6.61
CA ASN A 189 -14.73 25.35 -6.48
C ASN A 189 -13.51 25.13 -7.40
N VAL A 190 -12.67 24.18 -7.02
CA VAL A 190 -11.53 23.72 -7.81
C VAL A 190 -11.70 22.23 -8.08
N SER A 191 -11.56 21.82 -9.33
CA SER A 191 -11.69 20.43 -9.76
C SER A 191 -10.47 19.98 -10.57
N PRO A 192 -9.77 18.89 -10.19
CA PRO A 192 -9.94 18.14 -8.93
C PRO A 192 -9.48 18.95 -7.71
N GLY A 193 -10.00 18.62 -6.52
CA GLY A 193 -9.61 19.30 -5.28
C GLY A 193 -8.10 19.27 -5.05
N GLY A 194 -7.50 20.41 -4.69
CA GLY A 194 -6.05 20.54 -4.50
C GLY A 194 -5.23 20.77 -5.78
N ALA A 195 -5.85 20.77 -6.96
CA ALA A 195 -5.16 21.05 -8.23
C ALA A 195 -4.74 22.51 -8.45
N GLY A 196 -5.28 23.43 -7.64
CA GLY A 196 -5.04 24.85 -7.77
C GLY A 196 -5.81 25.67 -6.73
N SER A 197 -5.87 26.97 -6.98
CA SER A 197 -6.64 27.96 -6.22
C SER A 197 -7.48 28.81 -7.17
N LEU A 198 -8.60 29.32 -6.66
CA LEU A 198 -9.50 30.24 -7.34
C LEU A 198 -9.72 31.43 -6.42
N VAL A 199 -9.38 32.63 -6.90
CA VAL A 199 -9.49 33.88 -6.13
C VAL A 199 -10.48 34.83 -6.82
N PRO A 200 -11.61 35.18 -6.17
CA PRO A 200 -12.53 36.20 -6.66
C PRO A 200 -12.06 37.62 -6.28
N SER A 201 -12.32 38.59 -7.16
CA SER A 201 -12.11 40.02 -6.94
C SER A 201 -13.20 40.83 -7.66
N PRO A 202 -13.91 41.77 -7.00
CA PRO A 202 -13.71 42.20 -5.61
C PRO A 202 -14.20 41.18 -4.58
N LEU A 203 -13.88 41.43 -3.30
CA LEU A 203 -14.45 40.69 -2.17
C LEU A 203 -15.98 40.91 -2.08
N PRO A 204 -16.72 40.03 -1.37
CA PRO A 204 -18.17 40.18 -1.15
C PRO A 204 -18.56 41.58 -0.65
N ASN A 205 -19.61 42.16 -1.24
CA ASN A 205 -20.14 43.49 -0.92
C ASN A 205 -21.56 43.45 -0.32
N CYS A 206 -22.11 42.26 -0.13
CA CYS A 206 -23.24 41.96 0.76
C CYS A 206 -22.77 40.94 1.80
N VAL A 207 -23.44 40.78 2.94
CA VAL A 207 -22.98 39.92 4.06
C VAL A 207 -22.58 38.50 3.58
N ASN A 208 -21.29 38.28 3.37
CA ASN A 208 -20.68 37.09 2.72
C ASN A 208 -21.16 36.76 1.29
N ASP A 209 -21.88 37.67 0.63
CA ASP A 209 -22.51 37.52 -0.69
C ASP A 209 -22.23 38.72 -1.60
N TYR A 210 -22.78 38.70 -2.82
CA TYR A 210 -22.63 39.79 -3.79
C TYR A 210 -23.98 40.44 -4.10
N ASN A 211 -24.01 41.77 -4.22
CA ASN A 211 -25.18 42.51 -4.70
C ASN A 211 -25.53 42.10 -6.14
N ASP A 212 -26.82 42.06 -6.46
CA ASP A 212 -27.30 41.87 -7.84
C ASP A 212 -26.61 42.82 -8.83
N GLY A 213 -26.14 42.27 -9.95
CA GLY A 213 -25.40 43.00 -10.98
C GLY A 213 -23.90 43.16 -10.72
N THR A 214 -23.37 42.72 -9.57
CA THR A 214 -21.92 42.84 -9.30
C THR A 214 -21.10 42.00 -10.29
N THR A 215 -20.13 42.61 -10.97
CA THR A 215 -19.17 41.88 -11.81
C THR A 215 -17.95 41.46 -10.99
N VAL A 216 -17.71 40.15 -10.90
CA VAL A 216 -16.59 39.54 -10.18
C VAL A 216 -15.60 38.93 -11.18
N THR A 217 -14.33 39.34 -11.10
CA THR A 217 -13.22 38.71 -11.80
C THR A 217 -12.68 37.53 -11.01
N LEU A 218 -12.54 36.39 -11.66
CA LEU A 218 -12.07 35.13 -11.10
C LEU A 218 -10.71 34.79 -11.70
N THR A 219 -9.71 34.62 -10.84
CA THR A 219 -8.35 34.22 -11.23
C THR A 219 -8.06 32.81 -10.72
N ALA A 220 -7.78 31.88 -11.63
CA ALA A 220 -7.34 30.53 -11.30
C ALA A 220 -5.81 30.44 -11.30
N THR A 221 -5.21 29.83 -10.28
CA THR A 221 -3.77 29.55 -10.20
C THR A 221 -3.57 28.04 -10.04
N ALA A 222 -2.85 27.40 -10.96
CA ALA A 222 -2.58 25.98 -10.89
C ALA A 222 -1.51 25.67 -9.82
N ASN A 223 -1.70 24.59 -9.07
CA ASN A 223 -0.65 24.04 -8.22
C ASN A 223 0.35 23.22 -9.06
N THR A 224 1.51 22.91 -8.48
CA THR A 224 2.55 22.09 -9.12
C THR A 224 1.97 20.81 -9.70
N GLY A 225 2.31 20.51 -10.95
CA GLY A 225 1.86 19.29 -11.63
C GLY A 225 0.47 19.39 -12.29
N TYR A 226 -0.16 20.57 -12.28
CA TYR A 226 -1.45 20.81 -12.94
C TYR A 226 -1.37 22.01 -13.89
N THR A 227 -2.32 22.05 -14.84
CA THR A 227 -2.53 23.18 -15.74
C THR A 227 -4.00 23.58 -15.71
N PHE A 228 -4.29 24.89 -15.71
CA PHE A 228 -5.66 25.38 -15.83
C PHE A 228 -6.24 25.02 -17.20
N SER A 229 -7.43 24.42 -17.22
CA SER A 229 -8.09 23.93 -18.43
C SER A 229 -9.19 24.87 -18.87
N ASN A 230 -10.20 25.07 -18.04
CA ASN A 230 -11.38 25.87 -18.35
C ASN A 230 -12.22 26.15 -17.11
N TRP A 231 -13.12 27.11 -17.25
CA TRP A 231 -14.20 27.37 -16.30
C TRP A 231 -15.43 26.52 -16.61
N SER A 232 -16.20 26.17 -15.57
CA SER A 232 -17.54 25.57 -15.69
C SER A 232 -18.47 26.05 -14.58
N GLY A 233 -19.76 25.73 -14.69
CA GLY A 233 -20.80 26.24 -13.80
C GLY A 233 -21.29 27.62 -14.28
N GLY A 234 -21.19 28.64 -13.43
CA GLY A 234 -21.57 30.03 -13.72
C GLY A 234 -20.61 30.80 -14.62
N ALA A 235 -19.49 30.19 -15.01
CA ALA A 235 -18.56 30.72 -16.00
C ALA A 235 -18.24 29.65 -17.05
N SER A 236 -17.67 30.06 -18.18
CA SER A 236 -17.26 29.15 -19.25
C SER A 236 -16.01 29.66 -19.99
N GLY A 237 -15.45 28.82 -20.86
CA GLY A 237 -14.25 29.14 -21.64
C GLY A 237 -12.94 28.86 -20.92
N SER A 238 -11.83 29.10 -21.61
CA SER A 238 -10.45 28.80 -21.15
C SER A 238 -9.61 30.04 -20.87
N THR A 239 -10.18 31.24 -21.04
CA THR A 239 -9.50 32.50 -20.70
C THR A 239 -9.39 32.63 -19.18
N ASN A 240 -8.20 32.88 -18.68
CA ASN A 240 -7.94 33.07 -17.26
C ASN A 240 -7.02 34.29 -17.07
N PRO A 241 -7.43 35.32 -16.32
CA PRO A 241 -8.69 35.45 -15.56
C PRO A 241 -9.98 35.52 -16.41
N THR A 242 -11.14 35.28 -15.80
CA THR A 242 -12.47 35.49 -16.41
C THR A 242 -13.36 36.38 -15.52
N SER A 243 -14.45 36.93 -16.04
CA SER A 243 -15.40 37.74 -15.26
C SER A 243 -16.81 37.17 -15.33
N VAL A 244 -17.55 37.26 -14.23
CA VAL A 244 -18.95 36.82 -14.09
C VAL A 244 -19.76 37.93 -13.46
N THR A 245 -20.94 38.24 -14.02
CA THR A 245 -21.90 39.15 -13.40
C THR A 245 -22.88 38.34 -12.55
N ILE A 246 -22.98 38.68 -11.27
CA ILE A 246 -23.80 37.95 -10.30
C ILE A 246 -25.24 38.49 -10.34
N THR A 247 -26.14 37.76 -10.98
CA THR A 247 -27.58 38.07 -11.03
C THR A 247 -28.47 36.99 -10.42
N ALA A 248 -27.85 35.93 -9.91
CA ALA A 248 -28.46 34.82 -9.19
C ALA A 248 -27.38 34.10 -8.37
N ASN A 249 -27.77 33.21 -7.46
CA ASN A 249 -26.85 32.29 -6.80
C ASN A 249 -26.03 31.52 -7.84
N THR A 250 -24.71 31.67 -7.80
CA THR A 250 -23.82 31.22 -8.86
C THR A 250 -22.72 30.33 -8.29
N ASN A 251 -22.48 29.18 -8.93
CA ASN A 251 -21.36 28.30 -8.59
C ASN A 251 -20.37 28.26 -9.75
N VAL A 252 -19.11 28.64 -9.53
CA VAL A 252 -18.06 28.60 -10.54
C VAL A 252 -16.99 27.59 -10.16
N VAL A 253 -16.61 26.76 -11.12
CA VAL A 253 -15.55 25.75 -10.96
C VAL A 253 -14.38 26.09 -11.88
N ALA A 254 -13.18 26.23 -11.31
CA ALA A 254 -11.93 26.20 -12.07
C ALA A 254 -11.50 24.74 -12.27
N ASN A 255 -11.47 24.29 -13.52
CA ASN A 255 -11.06 22.93 -13.87
C ASN A 255 -9.58 22.91 -14.25
N PHE A 256 -8.85 21.96 -13.69
CA PHE A 256 -7.43 21.75 -13.94
C PHE A 256 -7.18 20.34 -14.46
N THR A 257 -6.21 20.19 -15.35
CA THR A 257 -5.76 18.90 -15.87
C THR A 257 -4.38 18.57 -15.29
N PRO A 258 -4.18 17.36 -14.72
CA PRO A 258 -2.85 16.90 -14.34
C PRO A 258 -1.89 16.87 -15.52
N ASN A 259 -0.66 17.33 -15.32
CA ASN A 259 0.39 17.30 -16.32
C ASN A 259 0.86 15.85 -16.56
N CYS A 260 1.35 15.59 -17.77
CA CYS A 260 1.93 14.32 -18.17
C CYS A 260 3.45 14.34 -18.05
N TYR A 261 4.00 13.27 -17.51
CA TYR A 261 5.44 13.06 -17.40
C TYR A 261 5.83 11.68 -17.89
N THR A 262 7.04 11.58 -18.45
CA THR A 262 7.61 10.33 -18.92
C THR A 262 8.23 9.55 -17.75
N LEU A 263 8.17 8.22 -17.80
CA LEU A 263 9.00 7.34 -16.98
C LEU A 263 9.73 6.39 -17.93
N THR A 264 11.02 6.65 -18.12
CA THR A 264 11.90 5.83 -18.96
C THR A 264 12.53 4.75 -18.10
N THR A 265 12.36 3.49 -18.50
CA THR A 265 12.99 2.34 -17.86
C THR A 265 14.13 1.82 -18.71
N ASN A 266 15.27 1.54 -18.08
CA ASN A 266 16.47 1.01 -18.72
C ASN A 266 16.93 -0.27 -18.04
N VAL A 267 17.75 -1.05 -18.74
CA VAL A 267 18.35 -2.29 -18.24
C VAL A 267 19.85 -2.24 -18.52
N SER A 268 20.66 -2.52 -17.50
CA SER A 268 22.11 -2.52 -17.59
C SER A 268 22.70 -3.81 -17.03
N PRO A 269 23.50 -4.58 -17.82
CA PRO A 269 23.80 -4.39 -19.25
C PRO A 269 22.57 -4.54 -20.15
N GLY A 270 22.59 -3.97 -21.36
CA GLY A 270 21.48 -4.14 -22.32
C GLY A 270 21.19 -5.62 -22.62
N GLY A 271 19.91 -6.01 -22.59
CA GLY A 271 19.47 -7.40 -22.80
C GLY A 271 19.63 -8.35 -21.61
N SER A 272 20.11 -7.86 -20.45
CA SER A 272 20.28 -8.68 -19.22
C SER A 272 18.97 -8.99 -18.47
N GLY A 273 17.85 -8.42 -18.91
CA GLY A 273 16.55 -8.56 -18.27
C GLY A 273 15.52 -7.61 -18.86
N SER A 274 14.43 -7.40 -18.13
CA SER A 274 13.37 -6.45 -18.47
C SER A 274 12.90 -5.69 -17.21
N VAL A 275 12.23 -4.57 -17.45
CA VAL A 275 11.53 -3.79 -16.43
C VAL A 275 10.09 -3.64 -16.87
N ASP A 276 9.16 -4.09 -16.04
CA ASP A 276 7.72 -3.98 -16.29
C ASP A 276 7.08 -2.92 -15.37
N PRO A 277 6.58 -1.80 -15.91
CA PRO A 277 5.87 -0.79 -15.15
C PRO A 277 4.36 -1.08 -15.00
N SER A 278 3.84 -0.94 -13.79
CA SER A 278 2.41 -1.06 -13.49
C SER A 278 1.95 0.04 -12.52
N PRO A 279 0.81 0.73 -12.76
CA PRO A 279 -0.14 0.55 -13.85
C PRO A 279 0.40 1.04 -15.21
N PRO A 280 -0.22 0.65 -16.34
CA PRO A 280 0.15 1.16 -17.66
C PRO A 280 -0.04 2.68 -17.74
N GLN A 281 0.55 3.27 -18.78
CA GLN A 281 0.45 4.71 -19.08
C GLN A 281 -1.01 5.19 -19.08
N ASN A 282 -1.29 6.28 -18.36
CA ASN A 282 -2.63 6.83 -18.19
C ASN A 282 -2.79 8.23 -18.82
N CYS A 283 -1.81 8.68 -19.60
CA CYS A 283 -1.91 9.86 -20.44
C CYS A 283 -0.91 9.83 -21.62
N PRO A 284 -1.02 10.74 -22.62
CA PRO A 284 -0.18 10.72 -23.80
C PRO A 284 1.31 10.77 -23.47
N GLY A 285 2.05 9.73 -23.88
CA GLY A 285 3.49 9.63 -23.70
C GLY A 285 3.96 9.30 -22.28
N GLY A 286 3.07 8.98 -21.33
CA GLY A 286 3.49 8.66 -19.97
C GLY A 286 2.37 8.55 -18.94
N TRP A 287 2.64 9.13 -17.77
CA TRP A 287 1.75 9.07 -16.61
C TRP A 287 1.41 10.47 -16.10
N LYS A 288 0.20 10.62 -15.56
CA LYS A 288 -0.26 11.84 -14.91
C LYS A 288 0.57 12.09 -13.64
N TYR A 289 0.80 13.37 -13.34
CA TYR A 289 1.43 13.82 -12.10
C TYR A 289 0.84 13.12 -10.86
N GLY A 290 1.72 12.66 -9.98
CA GLY A 290 1.38 11.98 -8.73
C GLY A 290 1.01 10.50 -8.90
N THR A 291 1.02 9.94 -10.12
CA THR A 291 0.80 8.50 -10.31
C THR A 291 1.95 7.71 -9.67
N VAL A 292 1.63 6.73 -8.84
CA VAL A 292 2.61 5.77 -8.31
C VAL A 292 2.68 4.57 -9.26
N VAL A 293 3.87 4.30 -9.79
CA VAL A 293 4.17 3.19 -10.70
C VAL A 293 5.11 2.21 -10.01
N THR A 294 4.65 0.96 -9.85
CA THR A 294 5.47 -0.15 -9.40
C THR A 294 6.28 -0.69 -10.59
N LEU A 295 7.60 -0.72 -10.46
CA LEU A 295 8.54 -1.29 -11.40
C LEU A 295 8.99 -2.67 -10.92
N THR A 296 8.81 -3.68 -11.77
CA THR A 296 9.30 -5.04 -11.51
C THR A 296 10.44 -5.37 -12.47
N ALA A 297 11.63 -5.61 -11.94
CA ALA A 297 12.76 -6.11 -12.71
C ALA A 297 12.69 -7.64 -12.82
N THR A 298 12.77 -8.16 -14.05
CA THR A 298 12.88 -9.60 -14.32
C THR A 298 14.22 -9.88 -14.97
N ALA A 299 15.05 -10.72 -14.33
CA ALA A 299 16.36 -11.06 -14.87
C ALA A 299 16.24 -12.01 -16.08
N GLY A 300 17.06 -11.78 -17.09
CA GLY A 300 17.27 -12.71 -18.20
C GLY A 300 18.09 -13.93 -17.76
N GLY A 301 18.12 -14.96 -18.62
CA GLY A 301 18.90 -16.17 -18.33
C GLY A 301 20.38 -15.87 -18.09
N GLY A 302 20.93 -16.38 -16.99
CA GLY A 302 22.31 -16.16 -16.58
C GLY A 302 22.58 -14.86 -15.85
N TYR A 303 21.55 -14.03 -15.62
CA TYR A 303 21.66 -12.79 -14.87
C TYR A 303 20.88 -12.85 -13.56
N VAL A 304 21.30 -12.01 -12.60
CA VAL A 304 20.58 -11.77 -11.34
C VAL A 304 20.45 -10.26 -11.13
N PHE A 305 19.28 -9.83 -10.69
CA PHE A 305 19.04 -8.43 -10.34
C PHE A 305 19.90 -8.01 -9.15
N THR A 306 20.56 -6.85 -9.24
CA THR A 306 21.38 -6.31 -8.16
C THR A 306 20.70 -5.15 -7.47
N ASN A 307 20.32 -4.12 -8.23
CA ASN A 307 19.76 -2.88 -7.68
C ASN A 307 19.16 -1.98 -8.77
N TRP A 308 18.30 -1.06 -8.33
CA TRP A 308 17.87 0.09 -9.12
C TRP A 308 18.90 1.23 -9.06
N SER A 309 18.94 2.06 -10.09
CA SER A 309 19.68 3.33 -10.15
C SER A 309 18.94 4.37 -11.01
N GLY A 310 19.39 5.63 -10.96
CA GLY A 310 18.73 6.76 -11.62
C GLY A 310 17.87 7.51 -10.59
N ASP A 311 16.61 7.80 -10.94
CA ASP A 311 15.69 8.50 -10.03
C ASP A 311 15.18 7.64 -8.86
N VAL A 312 15.46 6.34 -8.89
CA VAL A 312 15.23 5.40 -7.77
C VAL A 312 16.49 4.57 -7.54
N SER A 313 16.73 4.19 -6.28
CA SER A 313 17.90 3.42 -5.88
C SER A 313 17.55 2.35 -4.85
N GLY A 314 18.43 1.35 -4.72
CA GLY A 314 18.33 0.28 -3.73
C GLY A 314 18.07 -1.10 -4.34
N GLY A 315 18.16 -2.13 -3.51
CA GLY A 315 18.05 -3.54 -3.92
C GLY A 315 16.64 -4.13 -3.87
N THR A 316 15.62 -3.36 -3.49
CA THR A 316 14.24 -3.85 -3.38
C THR A 316 13.62 -4.03 -4.77
N ASN A 317 13.08 -5.21 -5.06
CA ASN A 317 12.39 -5.51 -6.31
C ASN A 317 11.12 -6.34 -6.00
N PRO A 318 9.91 -5.89 -6.36
CA PRO A 318 9.57 -4.64 -7.08
C PRO A 318 9.85 -3.34 -6.31
N VAL A 319 9.84 -2.19 -7.00
CA VAL A 319 10.00 -0.85 -6.38
C VAL A 319 8.94 0.14 -6.87
N ASP A 320 8.43 1.00 -5.99
CA ASP A 320 7.46 2.03 -6.35
C ASP A 320 8.14 3.37 -6.70
N VAL A 321 7.63 4.03 -7.73
CA VAL A 321 8.11 5.32 -8.25
C VAL A 321 6.93 6.28 -8.35
N THR A 322 7.00 7.43 -7.68
CA THR A 322 6.00 8.50 -7.87
C THR A 322 6.41 9.38 -9.04
N VAL A 323 5.53 9.49 -10.03
CA VAL A 323 5.74 10.31 -11.23
C VAL A 323 5.32 11.75 -10.95
N ASP A 324 6.25 12.56 -10.44
CA ASP A 324 6.08 13.99 -10.18
C ASP A 324 6.84 14.89 -11.18
N THR A 325 7.78 14.30 -11.91
CA THR A 325 8.55 14.89 -13.01
C THR A 325 8.80 13.81 -14.06
N ASN A 326 9.48 14.15 -15.17
CA ASN A 326 10.07 13.12 -16.02
C ASN A 326 11.05 12.30 -15.19
N LYS A 327 10.96 10.97 -15.29
CA LYS A 327 11.76 10.00 -14.53
C LYS A 327 12.58 9.10 -15.46
N ASN A 328 13.76 8.70 -15.02
CA ASN A 328 14.63 7.71 -15.64
C ASN A 328 15.15 6.74 -14.58
N VAL A 329 14.76 5.46 -14.73
CA VAL A 329 15.11 4.40 -13.78
C VAL A 329 15.78 3.26 -14.52
N THR A 330 16.88 2.74 -13.98
CA THR A 330 17.65 1.63 -14.55
C THR A 330 17.65 0.44 -13.60
N ALA A 331 17.26 -0.74 -14.10
CA ALA A 331 17.50 -2.01 -13.40
C ALA A 331 18.91 -2.51 -13.75
N ASN A 332 19.72 -2.76 -12.72
CA ASN A 332 21.06 -3.29 -12.88
C ASN A 332 21.06 -4.79 -12.58
N PHE A 333 21.79 -5.53 -13.40
CA PHE A 333 21.93 -6.98 -13.30
C PHE A 333 23.40 -7.37 -13.38
N ILE A 334 23.74 -8.49 -12.75
CA ILE A 334 25.07 -9.10 -12.84
C ILE A 334 24.98 -10.47 -13.50
N TYR A 335 25.91 -10.75 -14.41
CA TYR A 335 26.01 -12.06 -15.05
C TYR A 335 26.65 -13.06 -14.09
N VAL A 336 25.93 -14.16 -13.80
CA VAL A 336 26.38 -15.24 -12.90
C VAL A 336 26.63 -16.56 -13.62
N GLY A 337 26.48 -16.59 -14.94
CA GLY A 337 26.71 -17.78 -15.76
C GLY A 337 25.50 -18.71 -15.85
N CYS A 338 25.60 -19.67 -16.78
CA CYS A 338 24.60 -20.70 -17.00
C CYS A 338 25.21 -22.09 -17.01
N TYR A 339 24.69 -22.95 -16.15
CA TYR A 339 25.28 -24.23 -15.82
C TYR A 339 24.32 -25.38 -16.05
N THR A 340 24.88 -26.52 -16.41
CA THR A 340 24.15 -27.76 -16.63
C THR A 340 23.86 -28.47 -15.30
N LEU A 341 22.68 -29.08 -15.21
CA LEU A 341 22.35 -30.04 -14.16
C LEU A 341 21.99 -31.35 -14.85
N THR A 342 22.89 -32.32 -14.79
CA THR A 342 22.69 -33.65 -15.33
C THR A 342 22.18 -34.57 -14.23
N THR A 343 21.04 -35.22 -14.47
CA THR A 343 20.48 -36.21 -13.55
C THR A 343 20.54 -37.60 -14.17
N SER A 344 21.03 -38.59 -13.43
CA SER A 344 21.09 -40.00 -13.82
C SER A 344 20.49 -40.90 -12.74
N VAL A 345 20.26 -42.17 -13.09
CA VAL A 345 19.75 -43.20 -12.18
C VAL A 345 20.66 -44.42 -12.21
N SER A 346 20.84 -45.07 -11.06
CA SER A 346 21.61 -46.30 -10.92
C SER A 346 20.84 -47.32 -10.06
N PRO A 347 20.59 -48.55 -10.53
CA PRO A 347 20.87 -49.03 -11.88
C PRO A 347 20.02 -48.33 -12.95
N GLY A 348 20.45 -48.41 -14.21
CA GLY A 348 19.66 -47.92 -15.34
C GLY A 348 18.26 -48.55 -15.37
N GLY A 349 17.21 -47.74 -15.44
CA GLY A 349 15.82 -48.18 -15.36
C GLY A 349 15.26 -48.39 -13.94
N GLY A 350 16.04 -48.11 -12.88
CA GLY A 350 15.58 -48.21 -11.49
C GLY A 350 14.57 -47.13 -11.06
N GLY A 351 14.44 -46.05 -11.83
CA GLY A 351 13.56 -44.93 -11.53
C GLY A 351 13.77 -43.74 -12.46
N SER A 352 13.29 -42.57 -12.04
CA SER A 352 13.54 -41.28 -12.68
C SER A 352 13.85 -40.19 -11.65
N VAL A 353 14.38 -39.05 -12.11
CA VAL A 353 14.62 -37.87 -11.29
C VAL A 353 13.89 -36.69 -11.93
N THR A 354 13.18 -35.91 -11.12
CA THR A 354 12.50 -34.70 -11.58
C THR A 354 13.07 -33.48 -10.87
N PRO A 355 13.73 -32.55 -11.60
CA PRO A 355 14.16 -31.28 -11.06
C PRO A 355 13.02 -30.24 -11.01
N SER A 356 12.99 -29.43 -9.95
CA SER A 356 12.10 -28.29 -9.80
C SER A 356 12.80 -27.14 -9.08
N PRO A 357 12.82 -25.91 -9.62
CA PRO A 357 12.12 -25.47 -10.83
C PRO A 357 12.75 -25.99 -12.13
N ALA A 358 12.07 -25.76 -13.25
CA ALA A 358 12.63 -25.99 -14.59
C ALA A 358 13.82 -25.07 -14.86
N SER A 359 14.62 -25.40 -15.89
CA SER A 359 15.75 -24.59 -16.31
C SER A 359 15.34 -23.18 -16.71
N ASN A 360 16.10 -22.19 -16.24
CA ASN A 360 15.82 -20.76 -16.40
C ASN A 360 16.92 -20.01 -17.18
N CYS A 361 17.79 -20.74 -17.88
CA CYS A 361 18.76 -20.17 -18.81
C CYS A 361 18.79 -20.92 -20.16
N ALA A 362 19.34 -20.25 -21.17
CA ALA A 362 19.55 -20.75 -22.53
C ALA A 362 20.17 -22.16 -22.56
N GLY A 363 19.69 -22.99 -23.49
CA GLY A 363 20.17 -24.35 -23.70
C GLY A 363 19.70 -25.35 -22.62
N GLY A 364 18.59 -25.08 -21.94
CA GLY A 364 18.07 -25.96 -20.87
C GLY A 364 18.94 -25.94 -19.61
N LYS A 365 19.69 -24.86 -19.39
CA LYS A 365 20.62 -24.68 -18.27
C LYS A 365 19.97 -23.90 -17.13
N TYR A 366 20.65 -23.89 -15.99
CA TYR A 366 20.27 -23.12 -14.81
C TYR A 366 21.17 -21.89 -14.64
N THR A 367 20.57 -20.76 -14.32
CA THR A 367 21.29 -19.55 -13.89
C THR A 367 22.08 -19.86 -12.63
N GLY A 368 23.33 -19.38 -12.56
CA GLY A 368 24.21 -19.57 -11.40
C GLY A 368 23.54 -19.20 -10.08
N GLY A 369 23.64 -20.11 -9.09
CA GLY A 369 23.04 -19.95 -7.76
C GLY A 369 21.57 -20.40 -7.66
N THR A 370 20.96 -20.88 -8.75
CA THR A 370 19.60 -21.45 -8.69
C THR A 370 19.58 -22.66 -7.74
N VAL A 371 18.66 -22.67 -6.78
CA VAL A 371 18.41 -23.81 -5.90
C VAL A 371 17.35 -24.71 -6.55
N VAL A 372 17.71 -25.96 -6.83
CA VAL A 372 16.86 -26.96 -7.47
C VAL A 372 16.54 -28.07 -6.49
N THR A 373 15.26 -28.37 -6.33
CA THR A 373 14.76 -29.55 -5.63
C THR A 373 14.75 -30.72 -6.59
N LEU A 374 15.38 -31.83 -6.20
CA LEU A 374 15.40 -33.09 -6.93
C LEU A 374 14.53 -34.12 -6.21
N THR A 375 13.56 -34.66 -6.95
CA THR A 375 12.70 -35.76 -6.46
C THR A 375 13.00 -37.02 -7.25
N ALA A 376 13.34 -38.09 -6.55
CA ALA A 376 13.53 -39.42 -7.15
C ALA A 376 12.21 -40.21 -7.13
N TRP A 377 11.87 -40.82 -8.26
CA TRP A 377 10.69 -41.66 -8.42
C TRP A 377 11.13 -43.09 -8.77
N PRO A 378 11.09 -44.04 -7.81
CA PRO A 378 11.44 -45.43 -8.08
C PRO A 378 10.50 -46.06 -9.11
N SER A 379 11.05 -46.85 -10.02
CA SER A 379 10.26 -47.72 -10.90
C SER A 379 9.76 -48.95 -10.13
N VAL A 380 8.78 -49.66 -10.70
CA VAL A 380 8.27 -50.91 -10.13
C VAL A 380 9.42 -51.89 -9.87
N GLY A 381 9.43 -52.49 -8.67
CA GLY A 381 10.51 -53.37 -8.22
C GLY A 381 11.67 -52.69 -7.52
N TYR A 382 11.69 -51.35 -7.44
CA TYR A 382 12.77 -50.59 -6.83
C TYR A 382 12.30 -49.69 -5.67
N GLY A 383 13.19 -49.43 -4.73
CA GLY A 383 13.09 -48.39 -3.73
C GLY A 383 14.25 -47.39 -3.87
N PHE A 384 13.99 -46.12 -3.59
CA PHE A 384 15.06 -45.12 -3.52
C PHE A 384 15.96 -45.42 -2.33
N SER A 385 17.27 -45.41 -2.54
CA SER A 385 18.28 -45.67 -1.51
C SER A 385 19.00 -44.38 -1.10
N SER A 386 19.61 -43.69 -2.05
CA SER A 386 20.44 -42.50 -1.77
C SER A 386 20.73 -41.67 -3.00
N TRP A 387 21.16 -40.42 -2.79
CA TRP A 387 21.77 -39.58 -3.81
C TRP A 387 23.29 -39.74 -3.82
N SER A 388 23.90 -39.54 -4.99
CA SER A 388 25.36 -39.51 -5.16
C SER A 388 25.77 -38.55 -6.29
N GLY A 389 27.08 -38.33 -6.47
CA GLY A 389 27.63 -37.30 -7.36
C GLY A 389 27.78 -35.98 -6.61
N ASP A 390 27.21 -34.90 -7.14
CA ASP A 390 27.19 -33.58 -6.50
C ASP A 390 26.13 -33.41 -5.41
N ALA A 391 25.24 -34.40 -5.23
CA ALA A 391 24.32 -34.48 -4.10
C ALA A 391 24.63 -35.73 -3.26
N SER A 392 24.12 -35.78 -2.02
CA SER A 392 24.34 -36.91 -1.11
C SER A 392 23.16 -37.10 -0.15
N GLY A 393 23.17 -38.22 0.58
CA GLY A 393 22.18 -38.55 1.60
C GLY A 393 21.01 -39.39 1.08
N SER A 394 20.14 -39.81 2.00
CA SER A 394 18.97 -40.69 1.73
C SER A 394 17.63 -39.96 1.79
N ALA A 395 17.63 -38.63 1.97
CA ALA A 395 16.42 -37.83 1.94
C ALA A 395 15.89 -37.72 0.51
N ASN A 396 14.60 -37.96 0.31
CA ASN A 396 13.92 -37.78 -0.97
C ASN A 396 12.59 -37.05 -0.71
N PRO A 397 12.42 -35.80 -1.18
CA PRO A 397 13.33 -35.05 -2.08
C PRO A 397 14.61 -34.51 -1.42
N THR A 398 15.57 -34.07 -2.23
CA THR A 398 16.78 -33.33 -1.81
C THR A 398 16.91 -32.00 -2.57
N THR A 399 17.77 -31.09 -2.11
CA THR A 399 18.04 -29.80 -2.78
C THR A 399 19.51 -29.64 -3.17
N ILE A 400 19.77 -28.97 -4.29
CA ILE A 400 21.11 -28.65 -4.78
C ILE A 400 21.17 -27.21 -5.28
N THR A 401 22.27 -26.50 -4.99
CA THR A 401 22.53 -25.17 -5.57
C THR A 401 23.42 -25.31 -6.80
N VAL A 402 22.92 -24.89 -7.96
CA VAL A 402 23.64 -24.97 -9.24
C VAL A 402 24.51 -23.72 -9.43
N ALA A 403 25.70 -23.73 -8.84
CA ALA A 403 26.70 -22.66 -8.98
C ALA A 403 27.78 -22.95 -10.05
N THR A 404 27.89 -24.22 -10.46
CA THR A 404 28.76 -24.74 -11.51
C THR A 404 28.00 -25.82 -12.27
N ASP A 405 28.59 -26.45 -13.29
CA ASP A 405 28.04 -27.70 -13.83
C ASP A 405 27.92 -28.76 -12.71
N LYS A 406 26.79 -29.46 -12.68
CA LYS A 406 26.44 -30.44 -11.64
C LYS A 406 25.95 -31.75 -12.24
N SER A 407 26.36 -32.86 -11.64
CA SER A 407 25.90 -34.21 -11.97
C SER A 407 25.40 -34.93 -10.72
N VAL A 408 24.14 -35.36 -10.73
CA VAL A 408 23.50 -36.05 -9.60
C VAL A 408 22.93 -37.39 -10.04
N THR A 409 23.23 -38.44 -9.29
CA THR A 409 22.67 -39.78 -9.52
C THR A 409 21.74 -40.18 -8.38
N ALA A 410 20.50 -40.57 -8.70
CA ALA A 410 19.62 -41.26 -7.78
C ALA A 410 19.91 -42.77 -7.79
N ASN A 411 20.29 -43.30 -6.63
CA ASN A 411 20.56 -44.72 -6.44
C ASN A 411 19.29 -45.42 -5.94
N PHE A 412 18.94 -46.49 -6.63
CA PHE A 412 17.81 -47.35 -6.31
C PHE A 412 18.29 -48.75 -5.98
N VAL A 413 17.56 -49.42 -5.09
CA VAL A 413 17.79 -50.82 -4.72
C VAL A 413 16.55 -51.63 -5.03
N ALA A 414 16.72 -52.88 -5.43
CA ALA A 414 15.60 -53.77 -5.66
C ALA A 414 14.84 -53.99 -4.34
N SER A 415 13.53 -53.72 -4.35
CA SER A 415 12.63 -53.92 -3.21
C SER A 415 11.68 -55.05 -3.58
N CYS A 416 11.82 -56.20 -2.92
CA CYS A 416 11.18 -57.43 -3.36
C CYS A 416 10.44 -58.14 -2.23
N TYR A 417 9.30 -58.73 -2.56
CA TYR A 417 8.36 -59.32 -1.62
C TYR A 417 8.01 -60.75 -2.02
N SER A 418 7.85 -61.62 -1.03
CA SER A 418 7.40 -63.00 -1.25
C SER A 418 5.89 -63.07 -1.44
N LEU A 419 5.43 -63.89 -2.39
CA LEU A 419 4.03 -64.30 -2.52
C LEU A 419 3.92 -65.80 -2.24
N THR A 420 3.31 -66.14 -1.12
CA THR A 420 3.03 -67.53 -0.75
C THR A 420 1.61 -67.88 -1.16
N VAL A 421 1.43 -68.92 -1.98
CA VAL A 421 0.11 -69.41 -2.37
C VAL A 421 -0.10 -70.82 -1.87
N THR A 422 -1.22 -71.06 -1.18
CA THR A 422 -1.59 -72.36 -0.63
C THR A 422 -2.91 -72.85 -1.21
N ILE A 423 -3.10 -74.17 -1.23
CA ILE A 423 -4.30 -74.84 -1.75
C ILE A 423 -5.01 -75.52 -0.58
N ASN A 424 -6.30 -75.26 -0.44
CA ASN A 424 -7.11 -75.83 0.63
C ASN A 424 -8.44 -76.40 0.08
N PRO A 425 -8.72 -77.70 0.23
CA PRO A 425 -7.82 -78.77 0.71
C PRO A 425 -6.66 -79.05 -0.25
N ALA A 426 -5.55 -79.56 0.28
CA ALA A 426 -4.37 -79.88 -0.53
C ALA A 426 -4.68 -80.92 -1.62
N GLY A 427 -4.15 -80.69 -2.83
CA GLY A 427 -4.33 -81.60 -3.98
C GLY A 427 -5.63 -81.40 -4.77
N TRP A 428 -6.56 -80.54 -4.32
CA TRP A 428 -7.87 -80.36 -4.97
C TRP A 428 -7.83 -79.36 -6.15
N GLY A 429 -6.69 -78.71 -6.38
CA GLY A 429 -6.47 -77.76 -7.47
C GLY A 429 -5.03 -77.29 -7.54
N ALA A 430 -4.77 -76.38 -8.47
CA ALA A 430 -3.52 -75.64 -8.60
C ALA A 430 -3.82 -74.13 -8.75
N VAL A 431 -2.83 -73.29 -8.47
CA VAL A 431 -2.90 -71.85 -8.76
C VAL A 431 -1.72 -71.48 -9.65
N SER A 432 -2.01 -70.89 -10.81
CA SER A 432 -0.98 -70.27 -11.65
C SER A 432 -0.84 -68.80 -11.30
N GLN A 433 0.39 -68.31 -11.37
CA GLN A 433 0.76 -66.92 -11.08
C GLN A 433 1.26 -66.27 -12.36
N ASN A 434 0.72 -65.10 -12.71
CA ASN A 434 1.15 -64.33 -13.88
C ASN A 434 1.27 -62.84 -13.51
N PRO A 435 2.45 -62.21 -13.62
CA PRO A 435 3.72 -62.78 -14.10
C PRO A 435 4.37 -63.75 -13.11
N THR A 436 5.39 -64.48 -13.58
CA THR A 436 6.31 -65.23 -12.70
C THR A 436 7.18 -64.27 -11.88
N PRO A 437 7.78 -64.72 -10.75
CA PRO A 437 8.65 -63.89 -9.92
C PRO A 437 9.76 -63.20 -10.74
N ASN A 438 9.83 -61.88 -10.66
CA ASN A 438 10.70 -61.02 -11.47
C ASN A 438 11.85 -60.36 -10.68
N CYS A 439 12.02 -60.74 -9.40
CA CYS A 439 13.12 -60.26 -8.56
C CYS A 439 13.76 -61.41 -7.78
N GLY A 440 14.70 -62.13 -8.42
CA GLY A 440 15.51 -63.14 -7.73
C GLY A 440 14.68 -64.26 -7.07
N GLY A 441 13.56 -64.66 -7.67
CA GLY A 441 12.62 -65.64 -7.11
C GLY A 441 11.49 -65.05 -6.26
N LEU A 442 11.47 -63.72 -6.08
CA LEU A 442 10.41 -62.94 -5.42
C LEU A 442 9.74 -61.98 -6.42
N TYR A 443 8.75 -61.22 -5.95
CA TYR A 443 8.06 -60.19 -6.74
C TYR A 443 8.55 -58.80 -6.39
N GLY A 444 8.86 -57.99 -7.40
CA GLY A 444 9.21 -56.58 -7.18
C GLY A 444 8.07 -55.78 -6.56
N ALA A 445 8.41 -54.82 -5.70
CA ALA A 445 7.49 -53.87 -5.08
C ALA A 445 6.57 -53.19 -6.13
N GLY A 446 5.26 -53.22 -5.91
CA GLY A 446 4.25 -52.70 -6.83
C GLY A 446 3.83 -53.65 -7.95
N SER A 447 4.44 -54.83 -8.10
CA SER A 447 4.00 -55.82 -9.09
C SER A 447 2.56 -56.26 -8.82
N ILE A 448 1.73 -56.32 -9.87
CA ILE A 448 0.38 -56.88 -9.79
C ILE A 448 0.43 -58.31 -10.33
N VAL A 449 0.17 -59.28 -9.47
CA VAL A 449 0.18 -60.71 -9.82
C VAL A 449 -1.25 -61.20 -9.97
N SER A 450 -1.59 -61.72 -11.15
CA SER A 450 -2.85 -62.42 -11.41
C SER A 450 -2.73 -63.88 -10.98
N LEU A 451 -3.66 -64.30 -10.13
CA LEU A 451 -3.80 -65.64 -9.58
C LEU A 451 -4.98 -66.33 -10.25
N THR A 452 -4.72 -67.42 -10.97
CA THR A 452 -5.77 -68.22 -11.60
C THR A 452 -5.83 -69.59 -10.94
N ALA A 453 -6.94 -69.86 -10.26
CA ALA A 453 -7.22 -71.17 -9.66
C ALA A 453 -7.74 -72.14 -10.74
N SER A 454 -7.14 -73.32 -10.80
CA SER A 454 -7.54 -74.42 -11.70
C SER A 454 -7.91 -75.65 -10.86
N PRO A 455 -9.21 -75.96 -10.69
CA PRO A 455 -9.65 -77.15 -9.96
C PRO A 455 -9.20 -78.44 -10.66
N THR A 456 -8.90 -79.47 -9.87
CA THR A 456 -8.75 -80.84 -10.38
C THR A 456 -10.12 -81.49 -10.63
N ALA A 457 -10.16 -82.61 -11.36
CA ALA A 457 -11.40 -83.32 -11.64
C ALA A 457 -12.17 -83.66 -10.35
N GLY A 458 -13.48 -83.39 -10.35
CA GLY A 458 -14.37 -83.60 -9.20
C GLY A 458 -14.43 -82.45 -8.18
N HIS A 459 -13.74 -81.33 -8.44
CA HIS A 459 -13.69 -80.17 -7.55
C HIS A 459 -14.05 -78.88 -8.29
N PHE A 460 -14.46 -77.85 -7.55
CA PHE A 460 -14.64 -76.49 -8.06
C PHE A 460 -13.94 -75.46 -7.18
N PHE A 461 -13.56 -74.33 -7.77
CA PHE A 461 -12.99 -73.21 -7.04
C PHE A 461 -14.12 -72.50 -6.28
N GLY A 462 -13.98 -72.38 -4.97
CA GLY A 462 -14.95 -71.69 -4.12
C GLY A 462 -14.59 -70.21 -3.92
N SER A 463 -13.41 -69.94 -3.34
CA SER A 463 -12.98 -68.57 -3.02
C SER A 463 -11.49 -68.44 -2.72
N TRP A 464 -10.98 -67.21 -2.83
CA TRP A 464 -9.70 -66.80 -2.27
C TRP A 464 -9.87 -66.38 -0.80
N SER A 465 -8.83 -66.61 0.01
CA SER A 465 -8.71 -66.12 1.39
C SER A 465 -7.26 -65.76 1.73
N GLY A 466 -7.03 -65.06 2.85
CA GLY A 466 -5.73 -64.48 3.20
C GLY A 466 -5.66 -63.02 2.72
N ASP A 467 -4.57 -62.64 2.06
CA ASP A 467 -4.32 -61.28 1.56
C ASP A 467 -5.10 -60.91 0.29
N VAL A 468 -5.81 -61.88 -0.29
CA VAL A 468 -6.81 -61.72 -1.35
C VAL A 468 -8.07 -62.48 -0.92
N SER A 469 -9.25 -61.89 -1.13
CA SER A 469 -10.53 -62.47 -0.73
C SER A 469 -11.57 -62.38 -1.85
N GLY A 470 -12.50 -63.33 -1.88
CA GLY A 470 -13.67 -63.32 -2.78
C GLY A 470 -13.70 -64.51 -3.74
N SER A 471 -14.77 -64.63 -4.53
CA SER A 471 -15.02 -65.76 -5.43
C SER A 471 -14.61 -65.53 -6.89
N SER A 472 -14.09 -64.34 -7.22
CA SER A 472 -13.62 -64.02 -8.58
C SER A 472 -12.37 -64.82 -8.95
N ASN A 473 -12.36 -65.45 -10.11
CA ASN A 473 -11.22 -66.20 -10.64
C ASN A 473 -11.06 -65.86 -12.13
N PRO A 474 -9.94 -65.24 -12.56
CA PRO A 474 -8.74 -64.90 -11.78
C PRO A 474 -8.93 -63.79 -10.72
N ALA A 475 -8.00 -63.69 -9.76
CA ALA A 475 -7.90 -62.58 -8.81
C ALA A 475 -6.51 -61.91 -8.86
N SER A 476 -6.41 -60.64 -8.48
CA SER A 476 -5.15 -59.87 -8.54
C SER A 476 -4.63 -59.51 -7.16
N VAL A 477 -3.32 -59.64 -6.93
CA VAL A 477 -2.62 -59.18 -5.71
C VAL A 477 -1.55 -58.16 -6.05
N THR A 478 -1.51 -57.03 -5.33
CA THR A 478 -0.44 -56.04 -5.47
C THR A 478 0.64 -56.30 -4.43
N MET A 479 1.88 -56.50 -4.90
CA MET A 479 3.04 -56.84 -4.09
C MET A 479 3.65 -55.59 -3.47
N ASN A 480 3.04 -55.07 -2.41
CA ASN A 480 3.55 -53.93 -1.62
C ASN A 480 4.17 -54.34 -0.28
N THR A 481 3.98 -55.60 0.12
CA THR A 481 4.53 -56.28 1.30
C THR A 481 4.61 -57.78 0.97
N ASN A 482 5.15 -58.60 1.87
CA ASN A 482 5.02 -60.06 1.75
C ASN A 482 3.55 -60.46 1.81
N ARG A 483 3.11 -61.28 0.86
CA ARG A 483 1.70 -61.69 0.71
C ARG A 483 1.52 -63.19 0.88
N PHE A 484 0.39 -63.57 1.47
CA PHE A 484 -0.06 -64.94 1.66
C PHE A 484 -1.50 -65.10 1.16
N VAL A 485 -1.73 -65.98 0.19
CA VAL A 485 -3.05 -66.22 -0.42
C VAL A 485 -3.37 -67.71 -0.39
N THR A 486 -4.61 -68.06 -0.09
CA THR A 486 -5.11 -69.43 -0.13
C THR A 486 -6.25 -69.55 -1.14
N ALA A 487 -6.16 -70.51 -2.06
CA ALA A 487 -7.27 -70.91 -2.93
C ALA A 487 -8.07 -72.03 -2.26
N ASN A 488 -9.34 -71.76 -1.97
CA ASN A 488 -10.27 -72.70 -1.36
C ASN A 488 -11.08 -73.42 -2.45
N PHE A 489 -11.02 -74.74 -2.44
CA PHE A 489 -11.77 -75.63 -3.34
C PHE A 489 -12.79 -76.46 -2.58
N THR A 490 -13.83 -76.88 -3.28
CA THR A 490 -14.95 -77.65 -2.73
C THR A 490 -15.26 -78.84 -3.64
N GLY A 491 -15.61 -79.97 -3.05
CA GLY A 491 -15.92 -81.20 -3.76
C GLY A 491 -17.30 -81.16 -4.41
N GLN A 492 -17.43 -81.85 -5.55
CA GLN A 492 -18.72 -82.07 -6.20
C GLN A 492 -19.46 -83.23 -5.51
N PHE A 493 -20.56 -82.94 -4.81
CA PHE A 493 -21.46 -84.00 -4.34
C PHE A 493 -22.42 -84.37 -5.46
N HIS A 494 -22.33 -85.61 -5.95
CA HIS A 494 -23.42 -86.21 -6.72
C HIS A 494 -24.52 -86.62 -5.73
N VAL A 495 -25.68 -85.97 -5.80
CA VAL A 495 -26.90 -86.53 -5.22
C VAL A 495 -27.37 -87.63 -6.15
N SER A 496 -27.04 -88.88 -5.83
CA SER A 496 -27.70 -90.03 -6.46
C SER A 496 -29.15 -90.05 -5.99
N SER A 497 -30.07 -89.99 -6.95
CA SER A 497 -31.54 -90.05 -6.84
C SER A 497 -32.10 -90.66 -5.55
N ILE A 498 -32.94 -89.89 -4.84
CA ILE A 498 -33.92 -90.42 -3.88
C ILE A 498 -34.97 -91.19 -4.68
N THR A 499 -35.04 -92.51 -4.52
CA THR A 499 -36.17 -93.30 -4.95
C THR A 499 -37.24 -93.22 -3.86
N MET A 500 -38.35 -92.51 -4.09
CA MET A 500 -39.56 -92.66 -3.28
C MET A 500 -40.32 -93.89 -3.80
N THR A 501 -40.55 -94.87 -2.93
CA THR A 501 -41.48 -96.00 -3.14
C THR A 501 -42.91 -95.62 -2.84
#